data_AF-A0A7J9RM19-F1
#
_entry.id   AF-A0A7J9RM19-F1
#
_cell.length_a   1.000
_cell.length_b   1.000
_cell.length_c   1.000
_cell.angle_alpha   90.00
_cell.angle_beta   90.00
_cell.angle_gamma   90.00
#
_symmetry.space_group_name_H-M   'P 1'
#
loop_
_entity.id
_entity.type
_entity.pdbx_description
1 polymer ?
#
loop_
_entity_poly.entity_id
_entity_poly.type
_entity_poly.pdbx_seq_one_letter_code
_entity_poly.pdbx_strand_id
1 'polypeptide(L)'
;MQPSELATEISDWIKARVIEAGAKGVVIGMSGGLDSSLTAVLSKKAFPDTTLGLILPCDSRSRTEDVAYARMIAAQFGIETKEIDISRIFAAFLRLLEVDVDSEIEIDIATANLKPRLRMVCLYYFANKRNYLVVGTGNKSELFIGYFTKYGNGASDILPLGDVLKTEEQRLAEELNIPREIITKVPSAGLWEGQTDEAEIGMSYSDLDKIILAMVTEDFKGSRAGYSGCDPELVERVRRMADASQHKREGIPVFRKRC
;
A
#
# COMPACT_ATOMS: atom_id res chain seq x y z
N MET A 1 2.55 -0.06 -22.54
CA MET A 1 3.97 0.20 -22.22
C MET A 1 4.62 -1.10 -21.83
N GLN A 2 5.89 -1.35 -22.19
CA GLN A 2 6.57 -2.57 -21.71
C GLN A 2 6.88 -2.44 -20.21
N PRO A 3 6.86 -3.54 -19.42
CA PRO A 3 7.13 -3.47 -17.98
C PRO A 3 8.47 -2.80 -17.63
N SER A 4 9.53 -3.05 -18.41
CA SER A 4 10.86 -2.45 -18.18
C SER A 4 10.90 -0.93 -18.38
N GLU A 5 10.14 -0.43 -19.36
CA GLU A 5 9.96 1.01 -19.60
C GLU A 5 9.22 1.65 -18.42
N LEU A 6 8.11 1.03 -17.99
CA LEU A 6 7.32 1.50 -16.86
C LEU A 6 8.13 1.52 -15.55
N ALA A 7 8.95 0.49 -15.28
CA ALA A 7 9.82 0.47 -14.11
C ALA A 7 10.82 1.64 -14.11
N THR A 8 11.33 2.01 -15.29
CA THR A 8 12.25 3.13 -15.43
C THR A 8 11.53 4.45 -15.23
N GLU A 9 10.36 4.62 -15.86
CA GLU A 9 9.52 5.81 -15.70
C GLU A 9 9.14 6.05 -14.23
N ILE A 10 8.68 5.01 -13.52
CA ILE A 10 8.34 5.13 -12.09
C ILE A 10 9.57 5.51 -11.26
N SER A 11 10.72 4.89 -11.51
CA SER A 11 11.95 5.19 -10.77
C SER A 11 12.42 6.64 -11.01
N ASP A 12 12.37 7.09 -12.26
CA ASP A 12 12.71 8.47 -12.62
C ASP A 12 11.72 9.47 -12.04
N TRP A 13 10.43 9.10 -11.98
CA TRP A 13 9.41 9.90 -11.32
C TRP A 13 9.67 10.04 -9.81
N ILE A 14 9.99 8.94 -9.11
CA ILE A 14 10.40 8.97 -7.69
C ILE A 14 11.57 9.92 -7.50
N LYS A 15 12.61 9.78 -8.34
CA LYS A 15 13.80 10.63 -8.31
C LYS A 15 13.47 12.11 -8.46
N ALA A 16 12.61 12.44 -9.44
CA ALA A 16 12.18 13.81 -9.69
C ALA A 16 11.43 14.41 -8.49
N ARG A 17 10.49 13.68 -7.89
CA ARG A 17 9.71 14.18 -6.73
C ARG A 17 10.58 14.44 -5.50
N VAL A 18 11.54 13.55 -5.22
CA VAL A 18 12.45 13.70 -4.08
C VAL A 18 13.39 14.91 -4.26
N ILE A 19 13.92 15.10 -5.47
CA ILE A 19 14.77 16.27 -5.80
C ILE A 19 13.98 17.57 -5.71
N GLU A 20 12.76 17.61 -6.27
CA GLU A 20 11.86 18.77 -6.23
C GLU A 20 11.53 19.19 -4.80
N ALA A 21 11.35 18.22 -3.89
CA ALA A 21 11.12 18.47 -2.48
C ALA A 21 12.38 18.91 -1.70
N GLY A 22 13.57 18.89 -2.30
CA GLY A 22 14.84 19.14 -1.61
C GLY A 22 15.22 18.06 -0.59
N ALA A 23 14.66 16.86 -0.73
CA ALA A 23 14.94 15.72 0.13
C ALA A 23 16.21 14.96 -0.34
N LYS A 24 16.80 14.18 0.56
CA LYS A 24 18.07 13.46 0.34
C LYS A 24 17.89 11.99 -0.06
N GLY A 25 16.68 11.47 0.03
CA GLY A 25 16.41 10.05 -0.16
C GLY A 25 14.98 9.69 0.25
N VAL A 26 14.77 8.40 0.48
CA VAL A 26 13.44 7.81 0.66
C VAL A 26 13.41 6.80 1.81
N VAL A 27 12.27 6.75 2.49
CA VAL A 27 11.95 5.70 3.47
C VAL A 27 10.67 4.98 3.04
N ILE A 28 10.69 3.64 3.09
CA ILE A 28 9.58 2.77 2.66
C ILE A 28 9.31 1.73 3.75
N GLY A 29 8.04 1.44 4.02
CA GLY A 29 7.66 0.31 4.86
C GLY A 29 7.72 -0.98 4.06
N MET A 30 8.53 -1.95 4.51
CA MET A 30 8.67 -3.27 3.86
C MET A 30 7.90 -4.32 4.66
N SER A 31 6.74 -4.74 4.14
CA SER A 31 5.88 -5.74 4.79
C SER A 31 6.17 -7.17 4.36
N GLY A 32 6.96 -7.36 3.30
CA GLY A 32 7.13 -8.67 2.65
C GLY A 32 6.00 -9.04 1.70
N GLY A 33 5.03 -8.13 1.49
CA GLY A 33 4.06 -8.21 0.40
C GLY A 33 4.59 -7.62 -0.91
N LEU A 34 3.89 -7.93 -2.01
CA LEU A 34 4.23 -7.52 -3.38
C LEU A 34 4.46 -6.01 -3.49
N ASP A 35 3.49 -5.19 -3.08
CA ASP A 35 3.46 -3.76 -3.36
C ASP A 35 4.63 -3.03 -2.69
N SER A 36 4.89 -3.38 -1.43
CA SER A 36 6.04 -2.84 -0.69
C SER A 36 7.38 -3.31 -1.24
N SER A 37 7.46 -4.55 -1.73
CA SER A 37 8.69 -5.10 -2.32
C SER A 37 9.00 -4.39 -3.64
N LEU A 38 7.99 -4.25 -4.51
CA LEU A 38 8.08 -3.54 -5.76
C LEU A 38 8.45 -2.06 -5.56
N THR A 39 7.76 -1.38 -4.66
CA THR A 39 8.06 0.01 -4.29
C THR A 39 9.50 0.17 -3.79
N ALA A 40 9.98 -0.75 -2.94
CA ALA A 40 11.33 -0.70 -2.41
C ALA A 40 12.40 -0.92 -3.50
N VAL A 41 12.18 -1.83 -4.43
CA VAL A 41 13.09 -2.07 -5.57
C VAL A 41 13.15 -0.86 -6.50
N LEU A 42 12.00 -0.29 -6.86
CA LEU A 42 11.92 0.93 -7.69
C LEU A 42 12.58 2.13 -6.98
N SER A 43 12.35 2.27 -5.68
CA SER A 43 12.98 3.30 -4.85
C SER A 43 14.51 3.14 -4.78
N LYS A 44 15.00 1.91 -4.63
CA LYS A 44 16.44 1.59 -4.64
C LYS A 44 17.08 1.89 -6.01
N LYS A 45 16.37 1.65 -7.12
CA LYS A 45 16.81 2.04 -8.46
C LYS A 45 16.91 3.56 -8.60
N ALA A 46 15.96 4.31 -8.04
CA ALA A 46 15.97 5.78 -8.03
C ALA A 46 17.07 6.38 -7.13
N PHE A 47 17.27 5.79 -5.95
CA PHE A 47 18.20 6.23 -4.90
C PHE A 47 19.04 5.06 -4.36
N PRO A 48 20.13 4.67 -5.05
CA PRO A 48 20.95 3.53 -4.66
C PRO A 48 21.51 3.63 -3.24
N ASP A 49 21.97 4.81 -2.83
CA ASP A 49 22.67 4.97 -1.55
C ASP A 49 21.78 5.51 -0.43
N THR A 50 20.60 6.05 -0.78
CA THR A 50 19.73 6.79 0.17
C THR A 50 18.31 6.25 0.23
N THR A 51 18.18 4.92 0.17
CA THR A 51 16.92 4.18 0.38
C THR A 51 16.95 3.42 1.70
N LEU A 52 16.01 3.72 2.60
CA LEU A 52 15.82 3.01 3.87
C LEU A 52 14.50 2.21 3.87
N GLY A 53 14.58 0.90 4.04
CA GLY A 53 13.43 0.04 4.32
C GLY A 53 13.18 -0.11 5.83
N LEU A 54 11.94 0.10 6.28
CA LEU A 54 11.53 -0.23 7.65
C LEU A 54 10.70 -1.49 7.69
N ILE A 55 11.13 -2.49 8.46
CA ILE A 55 10.38 -3.72 8.71
C ILE A 55 9.69 -3.58 10.07
N LEU A 56 8.35 -3.48 10.06
CA LEU A 56 7.57 -3.02 11.22
C LEU A 56 6.50 -4.06 11.64
N PRO A 57 6.91 -5.23 12.17
CA PRO A 57 5.97 -6.24 12.62
C PRO A 57 5.13 -5.71 13.79
N CYS A 58 3.84 -6.05 13.78
CA CYS A 58 2.86 -5.56 14.75
C CYS A 58 1.81 -6.64 15.03
N ASP A 59 2.12 -7.49 16.01
CA ASP A 59 1.28 -8.55 16.56
C ASP A 59 0.32 -9.25 15.58
N SER A 60 0.83 -10.20 14.81
CA SER A 60 0.04 -11.19 14.06
C SER A 60 0.76 -12.54 14.13
N ARG A 61 0.03 -13.66 14.19
CA ARG A 61 0.65 -14.99 14.23
C ARG A 61 1.37 -15.35 12.90
N SER A 62 1.14 -14.58 11.82
CA SER A 62 1.87 -14.60 10.53
C SER A 62 3.25 -13.90 10.52
N ARG A 63 3.72 -13.41 11.68
CA ARG A 63 4.90 -12.53 11.84
C ARG A 63 6.20 -13.02 11.18
N THR A 64 6.44 -14.32 11.14
CA THR A 64 7.76 -14.85 10.78
C THR A 64 8.02 -14.86 9.28
N GLU A 65 7.01 -15.17 8.48
CA GLU A 65 7.16 -15.31 7.03
C GLU A 65 7.23 -13.93 6.34
N ASP A 66 6.35 -13.00 6.71
CA ASP A 66 6.32 -11.62 6.21
C ASP A 66 7.67 -10.91 6.41
N VAL A 67 8.22 -11.02 7.62
CA VAL A 67 9.54 -10.44 7.96
C VAL A 67 10.65 -11.14 7.17
N ALA A 68 10.58 -12.45 6.99
CA ALA A 68 11.57 -13.19 6.20
C ALA A 68 11.56 -12.75 4.73
N TYR A 69 10.40 -12.55 4.12
CA TYR A 69 10.29 -12.02 2.77
C TYR A 69 10.80 -10.58 2.63
N ALA A 70 10.49 -9.71 3.59
CA ALA A 70 11.04 -8.36 3.59
C ALA A 70 12.58 -8.36 3.67
N ARG A 71 13.16 -9.22 4.51
CA ARG A 71 14.62 -9.41 4.61
C ARG A 71 15.21 -10.00 3.32
N MET A 72 14.51 -10.94 2.69
CA MET A 72 14.93 -11.57 1.43
C MET A 72 15.05 -10.52 0.31
N ILE A 73 14.03 -9.67 0.14
CA ILE A 73 14.08 -8.55 -0.81
C ILE A 73 15.22 -7.60 -0.49
N ALA A 74 15.35 -7.21 0.77
CA ALA A 74 16.41 -6.29 1.17
C ALA A 74 17.81 -6.85 0.87
N ALA A 75 18.04 -8.14 1.13
CA ALA A 75 19.29 -8.82 0.85
C ALA A 75 19.56 -8.92 -0.66
N GLN A 76 18.57 -9.33 -1.46
CA GLN A 76 18.71 -9.50 -2.90
C GLN A 76 19.05 -8.18 -3.62
N PHE A 77 18.40 -7.09 -3.23
CA PHE A 77 18.55 -5.79 -3.91
C PHE A 77 19.45 -4.79 -3.17
N GLY A 78 20.10 -5.22 -2.07
CA GLY A 78 21.03 -4.41 -1.28
C GLY A 78 20.38 -3.19 -0.64
N ILE A 79 19.16 -3.31 -0.14
CA ILE A 79 18.42 -2.22 0.50
C ILE A 79 18.82 -2.12 1.98
N GLU A 80 19.22 -0.93 2.44
CA GLU A 80 19.45 -0.70 3.87
C GLU A 80 18.13 -0.90 4.62
N THR A 81 18.12 -1.71 5.67
CA THR A 81 16.91 -1.97 6.46
C THR A 81 17.09 -1.72 7.94
N LYS A 82 15.97 -1.36 8.58
CA LYS A 82 15.85 -1.35 10.03
C LYS A 82 14.56 -2.03 10.45
N GLU A 83 14.70 -3.02 11.32
CA GLU A 83 13.57 -3.73 11.90
C GLU A 83 13.21 -3.15 13.27
N ILE A 84 11.92 -2.88 13.47
CA ILE A 84 11.39 -2.32 14.72
C ILE A 84 10.08 -3.03 15.04
N ASP A 85 10.12 -3.93 16.02
CA ASP A 85 8.91 -4.58 16.52
C ASP A 85 8.06 -3.59 17.33
N ILE A 86 6.90 -3.24 16.78
CA ILE A 86 5.95 -2.30 17.36
C ILE A 86 4.82 -3.01 18.15
N SER A 87 4.92 -4.32 18.36
CA SER A 87 3.91 -5.09 19.10
C SER A 87 3.74 -4.59 20.54
N ARG A 88 4.84 -4.18 21.20
CA ARG A 88 4.78 -3.66 22.58
C ARG A 88 4.01 -2.34 22.68
N ILE A 89 4.22 -1.43 21.73
CA ILE A 89 3.50 -0.15 21.72
C ILE A 89 2.04 -0.35 21.33
N PHE A 90 1.75 -1.25 20.39
CA PHE A 90 0.38 -1.64 20.05
C PHE A 90 -0.37 -2.17 21.27
N ALA A 91 0.20 -3.14 21.99
CA ALA A 91 -0.40 -3.67 23.22
C ALA A 91 -0.58 -2.61 24.32
N ALA A 92 0.34 -1.65 24.43
CA ALA A 92 0.19 -0.53 25.35
C ALA A 92 -0.95 0.41 24.96
N PHE A 93 -1.14 0.67 23.67
CA PHE A 93 -2.28 1.43 23.16
C PHE A 93 -3.61 0.73 23.43
N LEU A 94 -3.69 -0.59 23.22
CA LEU A 94 -4.91 -1.36 23.52
C LEU A 94 -5.30 -1.27 24.99
N ARG A 95 -4.34 -1.42 25.91
CA ARG A 95 -4.59 -1.25 27.35
C ARG A 95 -5.05 0.15 27.71
N LEU A 96 -4.46 1.18 27.10
CA LEU A 96 -4.85 2.57 27.34
C LEU A 96 -6.27 2.87 26.87
N LEU A 97 -6.70 2.22 25.79
CA LEU A 97 -8.03 2.35 25.21
C LEU A 97 -9.05 1.39 25.84
N GLU A 98 -8.66 0.66 26.89
CA GLU A 98 -9.52 -0.31 27.59
C GLU A 98 -10.11 -1.38 26.64
N VAL A 99 -9.36 -1.75 25.59
CA VAL A 99 -9.76 -2.81 24.67
C VAL A 99 -9.55 -4.16 25.35
N ASP A 100 -10.64 -4.92 25.50
CA ASP A 100 -10.60 -6.29 26.01
C ASP A 100 -9.92 -7.21 24.99
N VAL A 101 -8.73 -7.69 25.33
CA VAL A 101 -7.94 -8.60 24.49
C VAL A 101 -8.19 -10.08 24.82
N ASP A 102 -8.93 -10.38 25.89
CA ASP A 102 -9.18 -11.72 26.41
C ASP A 102 -10.56 -12.26 25.98
N SER A 103 -11.53 -11.39 25.71
CA SER A 103 -12.74 -11.76 24.96
C SER A 103 -12.35 -12.20 23.54
N GLU A 104 -13.04 -13.18 22.94
CA GLU A 104 -12.88 -13.50 21.52
C GLU A 104 -13.00 -12.19 20.73
N ILE A 105 -11.86 -11.63 20.30
CA ILE A 105 -11.81 -10.32 19.67
C ILE A 105 -12.58 -10.45 18.36
N GLU A 106 -13.84 -10.02 18.36
CA GLU A 106 -14.48 -9.60 17.13
C GLU A 106 -13.57 -8.50 16.57
N ILE A 107 -12.92 -8.77 15.44
CA ILE A 107 -11.87 -7.91 14.90
C ILE A 107 -12.52 -6.59 14.48
N ASP A 108 -12.53 -5.62 15.39
CA ASP A 108 -13.00 -4.28 15.09
C ASP A 108 -11.98 -3.57 14.22
N ILE A 109 -12.48 -2.95 13.15
CA ILE A 109 -11.69 -2.21 12.18
C ILE A 109 -10.98 -1.01 12.84
N ALA A 110 -11.53 -0.41 13.90
CA ALA A 110 -10.88 0.69 14.59
C ALA A 110 -9.57 0.21 15.27
N THR A 111 -9.62 -0.96 15.91
CA THR A 111 -8.45 -1.64 16.48
C THR A 111 -7.43 -2.05 15.41
N ALA A 112 -7.90 -2.69 14.32
CA ALA A 112 -7.02 -3.10 13.21
C ALA A 112 -6.26 -1.91 12.59
N ASN A 113 -6.92 -0.77 12.43
CA ASN A 113 -6.36 0.45 11.87
C ASN A 113 -5.25 1.09 12.73
N LEU A 114 -5.12 0.74 14.02
CA LEU A 114 -4.01 1.24 14.85
C LEU A 114 -2.65 0.76 14.34
N LYS A 115 -2.57 -0.46 13.81
CA LYS A 115 -1.30 -1.05 13.32
C LYS A 115 -0.66 -0.21 12.19
N PRO A 116 -1.33 0.04 11.05
CA PRO A 116 -0.75 0.87 9.99
C PRO A 116 -0.53 2.32 10.42
N ARG A 117 -1.29 2.86 11.38
CA ARG A 117 -1.05 4.19 11.96
C ARG A 117 0.24 4.24 12.78
N LEU A 118 0.51 3.23 13.60
CA LEU A 118 1.78 3.11 14.32
C LEU A 118 2.96 2.94 13.35
N ARG A 119 2.78 2.16 12.27
CA ARG A 119 3.80 2.04 11.21
C ARG A 119 4.10 3.38 10.55
N MET A 120 3.05 4.15 10.22
CA MET A 120 3.17 5.50 9.66
C MET A 120 3.99 6.42 10.57
N VAL A 121 3.74 6.41 11.89
CA VAL A 121 4.53 7.20 12.85
C VAL A 121 6.02 6.85 12.79
N CYS A 122 6.37 5.57 12.69
CA CYS A 122 7.76 5.15 12.54
C CYS A 122 8.37 5.64 11.21
N LEU A 123 7.64 5.51 10.10
CA LEU A 123 8.11 5.95 8.78
C LEU A 123 8.45 7.44 8.79
N TYR A 124 7.52 8.28 9.24
CA TYR A 124 7.73 9.72 9.30
C TYR A 124 8.85 10.11 10.27
N TYR A 125 8.99 9.44 11.42
CA TYR A 125 10.13 9.68 12.32
C TYR A 125 11.48 9.54 11.60
N PHE A 126 11.69 8.46 10.83
CA PHE A 126 12.92 8.26 10.07
C PHE A 126 13.04 9.21 8.87
N ALA A 127 11.93 9.52 8.19
CA ALA A 127 11.88 10.50 7.12
C ALA A 127 12.40 11.86 7.59
N ASN A 128 11.82 12.39 8.67
CA ASN A 128 12.21 13.66 9.28
C ASN A 128 13.68 13.62 9.75
N LYS A 129 14.11 12.52 10.37
CA LYS A 129 15.48 12.41 10.89
C LYS A 129 16.54 12.42 9.79
N ARG A 130 16.25 11.87 8.62
CA ARG A 130 17.19 11.74 7.49
C ARG A 130 16.99 12.80 6.39
N ASN A 131 15.99 13.67 6.51
CA ASN A 131 15.51 14.54 5.43
C ASN A 131 15.13 13.73 4.17
N TYR A 132 14.37 12.65 4.37
CA TYR A 132 13.87 11.75 3.33
C TYR A 132 12.37 11.97 3.14
N LEU A 133 11.82 11.51 2.01
CA LEU A 133 10.37 11.39 1.80
C LEU A 133 9.87 9.98 2.16
N VAL A 134 8.66 9.89 2.70
CA VAL A 134 7.94 8.63 2.86
C VAL A 134 7.33 8.23 1.51
N VAL A 135 7.69 7.06 1.00
CA VAL A 135 7.13 6.49 -0.24
C VAL A 135 6.02 5.52 0.13
N GLY A 136 4.80 5.83 -0.30
CA GLY A 136 3.63 4.98 -0.11
C GLY A 136 3.67 3.79 -1.07
N THR A 137 3.07 2.68 -0.65
CA THR A 137 3.06 1.42 -1.40
C THR A 137 1.68 1.07 -1.94
N GLY A 138 0.69 1.95 -1.79
CA GLY A 138 -0.68 1.69 -2.26
C GLY A 138 -0.76 1.77 -3.78
N ASN A 139 -1.51 0.84 -4.36
CA ASN A 139 -1.72 0.75 -5.81
C ASN A 139 -3.05 1.37 -6.24
N LYS A 140 -3.26 1.51 -7.56
CA LYS A 140 -4.49 2.07 -8.12
C LYS A 140 -5.73 1.30 -7.67
N SER A 141 -5.65 -0.03 -7.62
CA SER A 141 -6.76 -0.90 -7.27
C SER A 141 -7.26 -0.62 -5.85
N GLU A 142 -6.35 -0.61 -4.87
CA GLU A 142 -6.62 -0.29 -3.46
C GLU A 142 -7.05 1.16 -3.27
N LEU A 143 -6.38 2.08 -3.95
CA LEU A 143 -6.69 3.51 -3.87
C LEU A 143 -8.13 3.78 -4.34
N PHE A 144 -8.51 3.21 -5.49
CA PHE A 144 -9.81 3.44 -6.13
C PHE A 144 -10.98 3.04 -5.25
N ILE A 145 -10.90 1.89 -4.58
CA ILE A 145 -11.96 1.41 -3.66
C ILE A 145 -11.73 1.84 -2.20
N GLY A 146 -10.62 2.53 -1.92
CA GLY A 146 -10.27 3.00 -0.58
C GLY A 146 -9.91 1.90 0.41
N TYR A 147 -9.37 0.79 -0.09
CA TYR A 147 -8.93 -0.36 0.70
C TYR A 147 -7.54 -0.10 1.32
N PHE A 148 -7.51 0.89 2.21
CA PHE A 148 -6.36 1.25 3.01
C PHE A 148 -6.80 2.04 4.26
N THR A 149 -5.92 2.14 5.25
CA THR A 149 -6.15 2.97 6.42
C THR A 149 -5.80 4.43 6.14
N LYS A 150 -6.80 5.32 6.19
CA LYS A 150 -6.59 6.78 6.12
C LYS A 150 -5.69 7.21 7.30
N TYR A 151 -4.63 7.97 6.99
CA TYR A 151 -3.57 8.33 7.94
C TYR A 151 -2.79 7.15 8.54
N GLY A 152 -2.85 5.98 7.89
CA GLY A 152 -2.01 4.82 8.16
C GLY A 152 -1.09 4.55 6.98
N ASN A 153 -1.25 3.39 6.33
CA ASN A 153 -0.48 3.03 5.13
C ASN A 153 -0.77 3.93 3.91
N GLY A 154 -1.91 4.65 3.92
CA GLY A 154 -2.20 5.66 2.89
C GLY A 154 -1.57 7.04 3.15
N ALA A 155 -0.86 7.25 4.26
CA ALA A 155 -0.15 8.51 4.50
C ALA A 155 1.30 8.38 4.03
N SER A 156 1.61 9.11 2.96
CA SER A 156 2.93 9.19 2.35
C SER A 156 3.11 10.53 1.66
N ASP A 157 4.36 10.89 1.37
CA ASP A 157 4.69 12.13 0.65
C ASP A 157 4.56 11.95 -0.87
N ILE A 158 4.86 10.73 -1.36
CA ILE A 158 4.69 10.34 -2.76
C ILE A 158 4.10 8.91 -2.85
N LEU A 159 3.38 8.62 -3.93
CA LEU A 159 2.70 7.33 -4.15
C LEU A 159 2.96 6.81 -5.58
N PRO A 160 4.13 6.19 -5.85
CA PRO A 160 4.56 5.83 -7.20
C PRO A 160 3.68 4.80 -7.90
N LEU A 161 3.00 3.93 -7.15
CA LEU A 161 2.13 2.88 -7.69
C LEU A 161 0.65 3.30 -7.73
N GLY A 162 0.33 4.56 -7.36
CA GLY A 162 -1.05 5.03 -7.22
C GLY A 162 -1.88 5.02 -8.52
N ASP A 163 -1.22 4.90 -9.69
CA ASP A 163 -1.87 4.74 -10.99
C ASP A 163 -1.54 3.39 -11.68
N VAL A 164 -0.96 2.44 -10.94
CA VAL A 164 -0.64 1.08 -11.40
C VAL A 164 -1.65 0.09 -10.81
N LEU A 165 -2.29 -0.72 -11.65
CA LEU A 165 -3.23 -1.76 -11.20
C LEU A 165 -2.50 -2.96 -10.59
N LYS A 166 -3.14 -3.70 -9.67
CA LYS A 166 -2.54 -4.87 -9.00
C LYS A 166 -2.00 -5.91 -9.98
N THR A 167 -2.72 -6.16 -11.07
CA THR A 167 -2.31 -7.08 -12.13
C THR A 167 -1.13 -6.55 -12.96
N GLU A 168 -0.94 -5.24 -13.04
CA GLU A 168 0.25 -4.61 -13.64
C GLU A 168 1.45 -4.71 -12.70
N GLU A 169 1.26 -4.54 -11.39
CA GLU A 169 2.31 -4.73 -10.38
C GLU A 169 2.91 -6.14 -10.43
N GLN A 170 2.08 -7.17 -10.59
CA GLN A 170 2.55 -8.56 -10.73
C GLN A 170 3.51 -8.71 -11.93
N ARG A 171 3.13 -8.18 -13.09
CA ARG A 171 3.97 -8.22 -14.31
C ARG A 171 5.25 -7.41 -14.14
N LEU A 172 5.16 -6.27 -13.46
CA LEU A 172 6.31 -5.42 -13.17
C LEU A 172 7.30 -6.10 -12.21
N ALA A 173 6.77 -6.82 -11.21
CA ALA A 173 7.57 -7.57 -10.26
C ALA A 173 8.30 -8.74 -10.91
N GLU A 174 7.66 -9.45 -11.85
CA GLU A 174 8.31 -10.48 -12.67
C GLU A 174 9.49 -9.91 -13.46
N GLU A 175 9.28 -8.78 -14.15
CA GLU A 175 10.33 -8.09 -14.92
C GLU A 175 11.51 -7.67 -14.03
N LEU A 176 11.23 -7.23 -12.80
CA LEU A 176 12.25 -6.79 -11.84
C LEU A 176 12.89 -7.95 -11.06
N ASN A 177 12.58 -9.20 -11.41
CA ASN A 177 13.11 -10.41 -10.77
C ASN A 177 12.80 -10.47 -9.26
N ILE A 178 11.63 -9.95 -8.85
CA ILE A 178 11.13 -10.16 -7.49
C ILE A 178 10.84 -11.67 -7.32
N PRO A 179 11.22 -12.30 -6.19
CA PRO A 179 11.02 -13.72 -5.96
C PRO A 179 9.57 -14.14 -6.15
N ARG A 180 9.39 -15.28 -6.83
CA ARG A 180 8.08 -15.80 -7.21
C ARG A 180 7.20 -16.04 -5.99
N GLU A 181 7.76 -16.46 -4.85
CA GLU A 181 7.01 -16.68 -3.62
C GLU A 181 6.31 -15.39 -3.12
N ILE A 182 6.88 -14.22 -3.38
CA ILE A 182 6.27 -12.93 -3.02
C ILE A 182 5.19 -12.53 -4.05
N ILE A 183 5.44 -12.78 -5.34
CA ILE A 183 4.49 -12.46 -6.42
C ILE A 183 3.21 -13.30 -6.30
N THR A 184 3.34 -14.60 -5.99
CA THR A 184 2.20 -15.53 -5.91
C THR A 184 1.58 -15.60 -4.53
N LYS A 185 2.11 -14.87 -3.55
CA LYS A 185 1.55 -14.82 -2.19
C LYS A 185 0.14 -14.24 -2.23
N VAL A 186 -0.78 -14.84 -1.49
CA VAL A 186 -2.14 -14.32 -1.33
C VAL A 186 -2.08 -12.91 -0.73
N PRO A 187 -2.62 -11.88 -1.40
CA PRO A 187 -2.64 -10.52 -0.88
C PRO A 187 -3.36 -10.42 0.46
N SER A 188 -2.74 -9.70 1.39
CA SER A 188 -3.25 -9.49 2.74
C SER A 188 -2.64 -8.23 3.32
N ALA A 189 -3.47 -7.40 3.96
CA ALA A 189 -3.01 -6.24 4.73
C ALA A 189 -2.28 -6.62 6.04
N GLY A 190 -2.34 -7.89 6.47
CA GLY A 190 -1.63 -8.41 7.64
C GLY A 190 -2.04 -7.75 8.96
N LEU A 191 -3.32 -7.39 9.09
CA LEU A 191 -3.90 -6.71 10.24
C LEU A 191 -4.46 -7.69 11.28
N TRP A 192 -4.90 -8.87 10.86
CA TRP A 192 -5.33 -9.97 11.74
C TRP A 192 -5.03 -11.33 11.10
N GLU A 193 -5.18 -12.40 11.88
CA GLU A 193 -4.93 -13.77 11.43
C GLU A 193 -6.00 -14.23 10.44
N GLY A 194 -5.58 -14.85 9.33
CA GLY A 194 -6.48 -15.33 8.28
C GLY A 194 -7.02 -14.25 7.34
N GLN A 195 -6.59 -12.99 7.47
CA GLN A 195 -7.00 -11.91 6.57
C GLN A 195 -6.54 -12.17 5.12
N THR A 196 -7.45 -12.01 4.16
CA THR A 196 -7.11 -11.93 2.73
C THR A 196 -7.88 -10.80 2.07
N ASP A 197 -7.24 -10.10 1.14
CA ASP A 197 -7.83 -8.91 0.54
C ASP A 197 -9.05 -9.25 -0.31
N GLU A 198 -8.97 -10.30 -1.13
CA GLU A 198 -10.07 -10.71 -2.02
C GLU A 198 -11.32 -11.16 -1.23
N ALA A 199 -11.16 -11.71 -0.02
CA ALA A 199 -12.29 -12.05 0.84
C ALA A 199 -13.00 -10.80 1.38
N GLU A 200 -12.24 -9.78 1.79
CA GLU A 200 -12.81 -8.50 2.26
C GLU A 200 -13.42 -7.67 1.13
N ILE A 201 -12.70 -7.58 0.01
CA ILE A 201 -13.16 -6.86 -1.18
C ILE A 201 -14.37 -7.59 -1.78
N GLY A 202 -14.43 -8.93 -1.68
CA GLY A 202 -15.51 -9.77 -2.19
C GLY A 202 -15.41 -10.04 -3.70
N MET A 203 -14.22 -9.89 -4.29
CA MET A 203 -13.92 -10.25 -5.67
C MET A 203 -12.40 -10.40 -5.85
N SER A 204 -12.00 -11.01 -6.97
CA SER A 204 -10.60 -11.12 -7.32
C SER A 204 -10.01 -9.77 -7.75
N TYR A 205 -8.70 -9.57 -7.58
CA TYR A 205 -8.04 -8.39 -8.14
C TYR A 205 -8.13 -8.36 -9.67
N SER A 206 -8.20 -9.52 -10.34
CA SER A 206 -8.38 -9.57 -11.80
C SER A 206 -9.71 -8.96 -12.23
N ASP A 207 -10.80 -9.23 -11.50
CA ASP A 207 -12.11 -8.67 -11.81
C ASP A 207 -12.19 -7.20 -11.38
N LEU A 208 -11.63 -6.85 -10.23
CA LEU A 208 -11.53 -5.47 -9.76
C LEU A 208 -10.80 -4.59 -10.79
N ASP A 209 -9.63 -5.02 -11.27
CA ASP A 209 -8.82 -4.25 -12.21
C ASP A 209 -9.52 -4.05 -13.56
N LYS A 210 -10.21 -5.09 -14.08
CA LYS A 210 -11.02 -4.96 -15.30
C LYS A 210 -12.13 -3.92 -15.13
N ILE A 211 -12.83 -3.95 -13.98
CA ILE A 211 -13.89 -3.00 -13.68
C ILE A 211 -13.34 -1.58 -13.56
N ILE A 212 -12.24 -1.39 -12.82
CA ILE A 212 -11.59 -0.08 -12.65
C ILE A 212 -11.16 0.47 -14.00
N LEU A 213 -10.51 -0.34 -14.84
CA LEU A 213 -10.07 0.07 -16.17
C LEU A 213 -11.25 0.51 -17.05
N ALA A 214 -12.36 -0.24 -17.03
CA ALA A 214 -13.58 0.13 -17.74
C ALA A 214 -14.19 1.44 -17.22
N MET A 215 -14.10 1.72 -15.90
CA MET A 215 -14.62 2.95 -15.30
C MET A 215 -13.80 4.20 -15.64
N VAL A 216 -12.47 4.09 -15.80
CA VAL A 216 -11.57 5.27 -15.94
C VAL A 216 -11.22 5.67 -17.38
N THR A 217 -11.49 4.83 -18.38
CA THR A 217 -11.05 5.03 -19.79
C THR A 217 -11.97 5.93 -20.64
N GLU A 218 -12.88 6.69 -20.02
CA GLU A 218 -13.64 7.83 -20.59
C GLU A 218 -14.35 7.66 -21.98
N ASP A 219 -14.68 6.45 -22.43
CA ASP A 219 -15.68 6.22 -23.51
C ASP A 219 -17.00 5.62 -23.00
N PHE A 220 -17.18 5.56 -21.67
CA PHE A 220 -18.25 4.78 -21.03
C PHE A 220 -19.11 5.56 -20.04
N LYS A 221 -19.43 6.82 -20.37
CA LYS A 221 -20.48 7.60 -19.68
C LYS A 221 -21.87 7.03 -20.01
N GLY A 222 -22.22 5.92 -19.36
CA GLY A 222 -23.61 5.46 -19.18
C GLY A 222 -24.12 4.37 -20.14
N SER A 223 -23.29 3.78 -21.01
CA SER A 223 -23.73 2.64 -21.83
C SER A 223 -23.38 1.30 -21.15
N ARG A 224 -24.34 0.36 -21.09
CA ARG A 224 -24.12 -1.03 -20.63
C ARG A 224 -23.02 -1.78 -21.43
N ALA A 225 -22.55 -1.23 -22.55
CA ALA A 225 -21.56 -1.84 -23.42
C ALA A 225 -20.12 -1.82 -22.84
N GLY A 226 -19.80 -0.87 -21.95
CA GLY A 226 -18.45 -0.75 -21.34
C GLY A 226 -18.12 -1.77 -20.27
N TYR A 227 -19.15 -2.35 -19.69
CA TYR A 227 -19.04 -3.46 -18.78
C TYR A 227 -19.24 -4.80 -19.50
N SER A 228 -19.08 -4.84 -20.83
CA SER A 228 -19.19 -6.11 -21.57
C SER A 228 -18.13 -7.09 -21.04
N GLY A 229 -18.61 -8.16 -20.39
CA GLY A 229 -17.75 -9.14 -19.71
C GLY A 229 -17.48 -8.88 -18.23
N CYS A 230 -18.00 -7.78 -17.65
CA CYS A 230 -18.00 -7.57 -16.19
C CYS A 230 -19.36 -7.92 -15.60
N ASP A 231 -19.37 -8.55 -14.43
CA ASP A 231 -20.60 -8.82 -13.67
C ASP A 231 -21.22 -7.49 -13.19
N PRO A 232 -22.49 -7.16 -13.55
CA PRO A 232 -23.16 -5.96 -13.10
C PRO A 232 -23.20 -5.77 -11.57
N GLU A 233 -23.29 -6.86 -10.80
CA GLU A 233 -23.30 -6.79 -9.33
C GLU A 233 -21.93 -6.38 -8.78
N LEU A 234 -20.85 -6.93 -9.35
CA LEU A 234 -19.48 -6.54 -8.96
C LEU A 234 -19.20 -5.09 -9.36
N VAL A 235 -19.65 -4.65 -10.53
CA VAL A 235 -19.53 -3.25 -10.97
C VAL A 235 -20.22 -2.28 -10.00
N GLU A 236 -21.45 -2.61 -9.58
CA GLU A 236 -22.19 -1.84 -8.58
C GLU A 236 -21.44 -1.81 -7.24
N ARG A 237 -20.89 -2.94 -6.82
CA ARG A 237 -20.09 -3.05 -5.60
C ARG A 237 -18.85 -2.16 -5.65
N VAL A 238 -18.07 -2.21 -6.74
CA VAL A 238 -16.87 -1.36 -6.92
C VAL A 238 -17.24 0.12 -6.84
N ARG A 239 -18.32 0.53 -7.50
CA ARG A 239 -18.79 1.92 -7.44
C ARG A 239 -19.16 2.34 -6.01
N ARG A 240 -19.91 1.51 -5.28
CA ARG A 240 -20.24 1.80 -3.87
C ARG A 240 -19.01 1.92 -2.99
N MET A 241 -18.02 1.03 -3.15
CA MET A 241 -16.76 1.11 -2.41
C MET A 241 -15.99 2.39 -2.75
N ALA A 242 -15.93 2.75 -4.04
CA ALA A 242 -15.29 3.98 -4.48
C ALA A 242 -16.01 5.22 -3.89
N ASP A 243 -17.32 5.34 -4.04
CA ASP A 243 -18.10 6.47 -3.54
C ASP A 243 -18.00 6.61 -2.01
N ALA A 244 -18.17 5.51 -1.26
CA ALA A 244 -18.10 5.51 0.20
C ALA A 244 -16.71 5.87 0.73
N SER A 245 -15.66 5.65 -0.07
CA SER A 245 -14.27 5.90 0.32
C SER A 245 -13.66 7.15 -0.31
N GLN A 246 -14.43 7.96 -1.05
CA GLN A 246 -13.96 9.18 -1.72
C GLN A 246 -13.19 10.10 -0.76
N HIS A 247 -13.69 10.23 0.46
CA HIS A 247 -13.05 11.04 1.52
C HIS A 247 -11.61 10.61 1.87
N LYS A 248 -11.16 9.41 1.48
CA LYS A 248 -9.79 8.94 1.69
C LYS A 248 -8.81 9.40 0.60
N ARG A 249 -9.32 9.77 -0.58
CA ARG A 249 -8.53 10.23 -1.74
C ARG A 249 -8.50 11.75 -1.91
N GLU A 250 -9.37 12.45 -1.18
CA GLU A 250 -9.42 13.91 -1.20
C GLU A 250 -8.59 14.53 -0.06
N GLY A 251 -8.03 15.71 -0.33
CA GLY A 251 -7.45 16.56 0.70
C GLY A 251 -8.48 16.94 1.77
N ILE A 252 -8.00 17.37 2.94
CA ILE A 252 -8.90 17.82 4.02
C ILE A 252 -9.74 19.01 3.51
N PRO A 253 -11.08 18.94 3.50
CA PRO A 253 -11.91 20.06 3.08
C PRO A 253 -11.64 21.29 3.95
N VAL A 254 -11.26 22.41 3.32
CA VAL A 254 -10.97 23.66 4.02
C VAL A 254 -12.14 24.62 3.84
N PHE A 255 -12.77 25.04 4.95
CA PHE A 255 -13.75 26.11 4.93
C PHE A 255 -13.12 27.40 4.39
N ARG A 256 -13.73 27.97 3.34
CA ARG A 256 -13.31 29.24 2.75
C ARG A 256 -14.29 30.33 3.16
N LYS A 257 -13.84 31.25 4.01
CA LYS A 257 -14.60 32.46 4.34
C LYS A 257 -14.79 33.29 3.07
N ARG A 258 -16.02 33.74 2.78
CA ARG A 258 -16.26 34.73 1.72
C ARG A 258 -15.67 36.07 2.18
N CYS A 259 -14.73 36.60 1.42
CA CYS A 259 -14.24 37.97 1.59
C CYS A 259 -15.26 38.96 1.01
#